data_AF-A0A378FTG8-F1
#
_entry.id   AF-A0A378FTG8-F1
#
_cell.length_a   1.000
_cell.length_b   1.000
_cell.length_c   1.000
_cell.angle_alpha   90.00
_cell.angle_beta   90.00
_cell.angle_gamma   90.00
#
_symmetry.space_group_name_H-M   'P 1'
#
loop_
_entity.id
_entity.type
_entity.pdbx_description
1 polymer ?
#
loop_
_entity_poly.entity_id
_entity_poly.type
_entity_poly.pdbx_seq_one_letter_code
_entity_poly.pdbx_strand_id
1 'polypeptide(L)'
;MRKLTLSLLTLSLGVALLPLAQAATTPAQEHLLEQVRLGEASNREDLVRQSLYRLELIDPNNPELIAARMRYLLRQGDAAGAQKELERLTKLAPDSPELKASRNEMKSNTGEGRQALQQARLLGVAGKVDEAIAAYEKLYGGVPDDVDVAIEYWTLVARLPARHSEGVSQLKKLNASAPGNVSLLTSLAKQMFADNKPQEGFAYLAEMARSASGRGIAADMWFSEVKACR
;
A
#
# COMPACT_ATOMS: atom_id res chain seq x y z
N MET A 1 -11.03 82.02 -8.89
CA MET A 1 -11.17 80.83 -8.02
C MET A 1 -11.37 79.60 -8.91
N ARG A 2 -10.34 78.79 -9.14
CA ARG A 2 -10.42 77.52 -9.89
C ARG A 2 -9.98 76.40 -8.94
N LYS A 3 -10.87 75.45 -8.66
CA LYS A 3 -10.64 74.33 -7.75
C LYS A 3 -10.02 73.18 -8.55
N LEU A 4 -8.81 72.74 -8.18
CA LEU A 4 -8.19 71.52 -8.69
C LEU A 4 -8.54 70.37 -7.73
N THR A 5 -9.30 69.41 -8.21
CA THR A 5 -9.57 68.14 -7.54
C THR A 5 -8.50 67.13 -7.95
N LEU A 6 -7.63 66.73 -7.02
CA LEU A 6 -6.70 65.62 -7.20
C LEU A 6 -7.39 64.29 -6.87
N SER A 7 -7.59 63.45 -7.88
CA SER A 7 -7.88 62.02 -7.71
C SER A 7 -6.61 61.30 -7.26
N LEU A 8 -6.62 60.72 -6.05
CA LEU A 8 -5.60 59.81 -5.58
C LEU A 8 -5.83 58.42 -6.22
N LEU A 9 -4.88 58.00 -7.04
CA LEU A 9 -4.79 56.64 -7.59
C LEU A 9 -4.61 55.64 -6.43
N THR A 10 -5.49 54.65 -6.38
CA THR A 10 -5.32 53.44 -5.56
C THR A 10 -4.28 52.53 -6.20
N LEU A 11 -3.12 52.38 -5.54
CA LEU A 11 -2.07 51.44 -5.93
C LEU A 11 -2.48 50.03 -5.47
N SER A 12 -3.01 49.21 -6.37
CA SER A 12 -3.26 47.79 -6.13
C SER A 12 -1.94 47.01 -6.18
N LEU A 13 -1.43 46.62 -5.02
CA LEU A 13 -0.28 45.73 -4.88
C LEU A 13 -0.72 44.30 -5.22
N GLY A 14 -0.46 43.85 -6.45
CA GLY A 14 -0.67 42.47 -6.87
C GLY A 14 0.35 41.55 -6.19
N VAL A 15 -0.10 40.75 -5.22
CA VAL A 15 0.66 39.62 -4.70
C VAL A 15 0.72 38.57 -5.81
N ALA A 16 1.86 38.49 -6.51
CA ALA A 16 2.13 37.39 -7.42
C ALA A 16 2.39 36.12 -6.59
N LEU A 17 1.43 35.18 -6.65
CA LEU A 17 1.66 33.79 -6.27
C LEU A 17 2.66 33.21 -7.27
N LEU A 18 3.95 33.24 -6.94
CA LEU A 18 4.95 32.47 -7.68
C LEU A 18 4.64 30.97 -7.45
N PRO A 19 4.45 30.17 -8.50
CA PRO A 19 4.38 28.73 -8.33
C PRO A 19 5.71 28.27 -7.74
N LEU A 20 5.66 27.44 -6.69
CA LEU A 20 6.82 26.64 -6.28
C LEU A 20 7.15 25.70 -7.44
N ALA A 21 8.00 26.17 -8.36
CA ALA A 21 8.59 25.32 -9.38
C ALA A 21 9.44 24.29 -8.64
N GLN A 22 9.00 23.03 -8.64
CA GLN A 22 9.88 21.91 -8.30
C GLN A 22 11.01 21.94 -9.32
N ALA A 23 12.22 22.28 -8.88
CA ALA A 23 13.39 22.27 -9.76
C ALA A 23 13.61 20.82 -10.21
N ALA A 24 13.65 20.61 -11.52
CA ALA A 24 13.90 19.28 -12.08
C ALA A 24 15.29 18.78 -11.67
N THR A 25 15.41 17.48 -11.39
CA THR A 25 16.68 16.81 -11.07
C THR A 25 17.72 17.07 -12.17
N THR A 26 18.88 17.59 -11.79
CA THR A 26 19.98 17.87 -12.73
C THR A 26 20.67 16.58 -13.16
N PRO A 27 21.37 16.55 -14.32
CA PRO A 27 22.12 15.38 -14.76
C PRO A 27 23.15 14.87 -13.73
N ALA A 28 23.74 15.78 -12.95
CA ALA A 28 24.68 15.42 -11.89
C ALA A 28 23.98 14.70 -10.72
N GLN A 29 22.78 15.16 -10.33
CA GLN A 29 21.96 14.49 -9.32
C GLN A 29 21.48 13.13 -9.83
N GLU A 30 21.03 13.03 -11.07
CA GLU A 30 20.60 11.75 -11.66
C GLU A 30 21.73 10.72 -11.64
N HIS A 31 22.95 11.13 -12.01
CA HIS A 31 24.11 10.24 -11.94
C HIS A 31 24.38 9.73 -10.52
N LEU A 32 24.22 10.58 -9.50
CA LEU A 32 24.40 10.18 -8.11
C LEU A 32 23.26 9.28 -7.62
N LEU A 33 22.02 9.53 -8.04
CA LEU A 33 20.88 8.65 -7.75
C LEU A 33 21.07 7.28 -8.39
N GLU A 34 21.62 7.22 -9.61
CA GLU A 34 21.98 5.97 -10.25
C GLU A 34 23.08 5.23 -9.49
N GLN A 35 24.09 5.93 -8.99
CA GLN A 35 25.09 5.31 -8.10
C GLN A 35 24.48 4.76 -6.82
N VAL A 36 23.47 5.44 -6.25
CA VAL A 36 22.71 4.89 -5.13
C VAL A 36 22.01 3.60 -5.55
N ARG A 37 21.23 3.59 -6.64
CA ARG A 37 20.53 2.39 -7.14
C ARG A 37 21.49 1.22 -7.40
N LEU A 38 22.64 1.49 -8.01
CA LEU A 38 23.68 0.49 -8.22
C LEU A 38 24.29 -0.01 -6.90
N GLY A 39 24.53 0.88 -5.94
CA GLY A 39 25.03 0.52 -4.61
C GLY A 39 24.04 -0.37 -3.85
N GLU A 40 22.74 -0.04 -3.92
CA GLU A 40 21.65 -0.84 -3.35
C GLU A 40 21.60 -2.24 -3.96
N ALA A 41 21.60 -2.34 -5.31
CA ALA A 41 21.56 -3.61 -6.01
C ALA A 41 22.79 -4.49 -5.77
N SER A 42 23.94 -3.88 -5.44
CA SER A 42 25.21 -4.58 -5.21
C SER A 42 25.60 -4.71 -3.73
N ASN A 43 24.73 -4.32 -2.79
CA ASN A 43 25.02 -4.26 -1.35
C ASN A 43 26.29 -3.46 -1.00
N ARG A 44 26.64 -2.47 -1.82
CA ARG A 44 27.76 -1.54 -1.58
C ARG A 44 27.27 -0.31 -0.83
N GLU A 45 27.07 -0.46 0.48
CA GLU A 45 26.57 0.60 1.37
C GLU A 45 27.52 1.81 1.49
N ASP A 46 28.80 1.63 1.17
CA ASP A 46 29.79 2.71 1.05
C ASP A 46 29.49 3.62 -0.14
N LEU A 47 29.19 3.05 -1.31
CA LEU A 47 28.79 3.79 -2.51
C LEU A 47 27.49 4.55 -2.24
N VAL A 48 26.49 3.88 -1.67
CA VAL A 48 25.21 4.51 -1.30
C VAL A 48 25.45 5.73 -0.40
N ARG A 49 26.21 5.56 0.70
CA ARG A 49 26.47 6.63 1.66
C ARG A 49 27.17 7.82 1.02
N GLN A 50 28.19 7.58 0.20
CA GLN A 50 28.93 8.65 -0.48
C GLN A 50 28.07 9.40 -1.48
N SER A 51 27.26 8.70 -2.28
CA SER A 51 26.39 9.32 -3.27
C SER A 51 25.26 10.10 -2.60
N LEU A 52 24.66 9.59 -1.52
CA LEU A 52 23.66 10.31 -0.72
C LEU A 52 24.23 11.59 -0.07
N TYR A 53 25.47 11.54 0.43
CA TYR A 53 26.14 12.72 0.98
C TYR A 53 26.33 13.81 -0.08
N ARG A 54 26.78 13.42 -1.28
CA ARG A 54 26.96 14.36 -2.40
C ARG A 54 25.63 14.94 -2.88
N LEU A 55 24.58 14.13 -2.93
CA LEU A 55 23.23 14.60 -3.25
C LEU A 55 22.73 15.63 -2.23
N GLU A 56 22.94 15.37 -0.94
CA GLU A 56 22.54 16.29 0.14
C GLU A 56 23.26 17.64 0.07
N LEU A 57 24.51 17.67 -0.40
CA LEU A 57 25.24 18.93 -0.64
C LEU A 57 24.72 19.72 -1.85
N ILE A 58 24.10 19.05 -2.83
CA ILE A 58 23.59 19.70 -4.04
C ILE A 58 22.18 20.23 -3.80
N ASP A 59 21.28 19.36 -3.35
CA ASP A 59 19.90 19.68 -3.05
C ASP A 59 19.40 18.81 -1.89
N PRO A 60 19.46 19.31 -0.65
CA PRO A 60 19.02 18.55 0.51
C PRO A 60 17.51 18.29 0.49
N ASN A 61 16.74 19.01 -0.33
CA ASN A 61 15.29 18.97 -0.38
C ASN A 61 14.74 18.16 -1.56
N ASN A 62 15.62 17.54 -2.36
CA ASN A 62 15.20 16.67 -3.46
C ASN A 62 14.38 15.47 -2.91
N PRO A 63 13.12 15.27 -3.33
CA PRO A 63 12.29 14.12 -2.95
C PRO A 63 12.97 12.76 -3.17
N GLU A 64 13.73 12.60 -4.26
CA GLU A 64 14.44 11.36 -4.60
C GLU A 64 15.59 11.07 -3.63
N LEU A 65 16.30 12.12 -3.17
CA LEU A 65 17.32 11.99 -2.13
C LEU A 65 16.70 11.54 -0.81
N ILE A 66 15.61 12.18 -0.41
CA ILE A 66 14.94 11.88 0.87
C ILE A 66 14.43 10.44 0.87
N ALA A 67 13.79 10.00 -0.22
CA ALA A 67 13.35 8.63 -0.39
C ALA A 67 14.53 7.63 -0.41
N ALA A 68 15.63 7.95 -1.11
CA ALA A 68 16.82 7.10 -1.13
C ALA A 68 17.49 6.98 0.25
N ARG A 69 17.52 8.07 1.03
CA ARG A 69 18.03 8.07 2.42
C ARG A 69 17.14 7.25 3.34
N MET A 70 15.83 7.35 3.18
CA MET A 70 14.86 6.54 3.92
C MET A 70 15.10 5.04 3.69
N ARG A 71 15.29 4.62 2.42
CA ARG A 71 15.64 3.22 2.07
C ARG A 71 16.97 2.78 2.66
N TYR A 72 17.98 3.64 2.62
CA TYR A 72 19.27 3.40 3.29
C TYR A 72 19.09 3.13 4.79
N LEU A 73 18.34 3.99 5.50
CA LEU A 73 18.09 3.83 6.94
C LEU A 73 17.35 2.53 7.27
N LEU A 74 16.37 2.14 6.45
CA LEU A 74 15.69 0.85 6.59
C LEU A 74 16.66 -0.34 6.48
N ARG A 75 17.59 -0.33 5.52
CA ARG A 75 18.61 -1.39 5.37
C ARG A 75 19.60 -1.42 6.53
N GLN A 76 19.88 -0.27 7.15
CA GLN A 76 20.68 -0.19 8.37
C GLN A 76 19.91 -0.61 9.64
N GLY A 77 18.61 -0.90 9.53
CA GLY A 77 17.75 -1.24 10.67
C GLY A 77 17.27 -0.02 11.48
N ASP A 78 17.54 1.20 11.02
CA ASP A 78 17.10 2.43 11.67
C ASP A 78 15.70 2.86 11.18
N ALA A 79 14.69 2.15 11.68
CA ALA A 79 13.29 2.45 11.34
C ALA A 79 12.86 3.85 11.83
N ALA A 80 13.40 4.33 12.95
CA ALA A 80 13.07 5.65 13.49
C ALA A 80 13.63 6.77 12.62
N GLY A 81 14.87 6.62 12.12
CA GLY A 81 15.45 7.51 11.13
C GLY A 81 14.67 7.49 9.82
N ALA A 82 14.32 6.30 9.31
CA ALA A 82 13.51 6.17 8.10
C ALA A 82 12.13 6.86 8.23
N GLN A 83 11.49 6.77 9.40
CA GLN A 83 10.22 7.44 9.67
C GLN A 83 10.36 8.97 9.64
N LYS A 84 11.46 9.54 10.16
CA LYS A 84 11.71 10.98 10.08
C LYS A 84 11.86 11.46 8.63
N GLU A 85 12.55 10.70 7.79
CA GLU A 85 12.66 11.03 6.36
C GLU A 85 11.30 10.92 5.65
N LEU A 86 10.47 9.94 6.01
CA LEU A 86 9.11 9.83 5.47
C LEU A 86 8.22 11.02 5.86
N GLU A 87 8.31 11.49 7.12
CA GLU A 87 7.59 12.68 7.58
C GLU A 87 8.07 13.94 6.86
N ARG A 88 9.37 14.05 6.63
CA ARG A 88 9.97 15.14 5.85
C ARG A 88 9.45 15.12 4.42
N LEU A 89 9.47 13.95 3.76
CA LEU A 89 8.96 13.77 2.40
C LEU A 89 7.47 14.11 2.30
N THR A 90 6.68 13.72 3.31
CA THR A 90 5.24 14.04 3.39
C THR A 90 4.97 15.55 3.40
N LYS A 91 5.80 16.33 4.11
CA LYS A 91 5.66 17.79 4.17
C LYS A 91 6.13 18.48 2.89
N LEU A 92 7.17 17.94 2.26
CA LEU A 92 7.86 18.58 1.14
C LEU A 92 7.18 18.28 -0.20
N ALA A 93 6.74 17.04 -0.41
CA ALA A 93 6.21 16.56 -1.67
C ALA A 93 5.00 15.62 -1.44
N PRO A 94 3.86 16.14 -0.95
CA PRO A 94 2.70 15.34 -0.52
C PRO A 94 2.04 14.50 -1.63
N ASP A 95 2.20 14.91 -2.89
CA ASP A 95 1.61 14.25 -4.06
C ASP A 95 2.66 13.50 -4.92
N SER A 96 3.88 13.34 -4.40
CA SER A 96 4.99 12.80 -5.20
C SER A 96 4.96 11.27 -5.31
N PRO A 97 5.43 10.71 -6.43
CA PRO A 97 5.56 9.26 -6.57
C PRO A 97 6.55 8.68 -5.55
N GLU A 98 7.59 9.41 -5.17
CA GLU A 98 8.58 9.01 -4.16
C GLU A 98 7.92 8.82 -2.79
N LEU A 99 6.99 9.70 -2.42
CA LEU A 99 6.25 9.57 -1.17
C LEU A 99 5.37 8.32 -1.17
N LYS A 100 4.67 8.06 -2.28
CA LYS A 100 3.85 6.86 -2.42
C LYS A 100 4.70 5.59 -2.28
N ALA A 101 5.84 5.54 -2.97
CA ALA A 101 6.78 4.42 -2.89
C ALA A 101 7.35 4.25 -1.46
N SER A 102 7.81 5.33 -0.84
CA SER A 102 8.40 5.30 0.52
C SER A 102 7.39 4.84 1.58
N ARG A 103 6.12 5.26 1.47
CA ARG A 103 5.05 4.76 2.34
C ARG A 103 4.87 3.25 2.19
N ASN A 104 4.85 2.75 0.95
CA ASN A 104 4.72 1.32 0.69
C ASN A 104 5.88 0.54 1.30
N GLU A 105 7.10 1.07 1.19
CA GLU A 105 8.29 0.42 1.73
C GLU A 105 8.33 0.40 3.27
N MET A 106 7.89 1.48 3.96
CA MET A 106 7.77 1.48 5.43
C MET A 106 6.84 0.38 5.94
N LYS A 107 5.69 0.20 5.28
CA LYS A 107 4.66 -0.77 5.71
C LYS A 107 5.20 -2.20 5.65
N SER A 108 5.98 -2.50 4.64
CA SER A 108 6.52 -3.84 4.41
C SER A 108 7.77 -4.14 5.23
N ASN A 109 8.63 -3.15 5.49
CA ASN A 109 9.97 -3.39 6.04
C ASN A 109 10.13 -3.07 7.53
N THR A 110 9.16 -2.41 8.17
CA THR A 110 9.29 -2.02 9.58
C THR A 110 8.62 -3.01 10.55
N GLY A 111 9.10 -3.04 11.79
CA GLY A 111 8.41 -3.71 12.89
C GLY A 111 7.01 -3.13 13.12
N GLU A 112 6.87 -1.81 12.98
CA GLU A 112 5.60 -1.10 13.14
C GLU A 112 4.58 -1.49 12.07
N GLY A 113 4.96 -1.54 10.79
CA GLY A 113 4.09 -1.99 9.71
C GLY A 113 3.61 -3.43 9.91
N ARG A 114 4.51 -4.32 10.35
CA ARG A 114 4.16 -5.70 10.73
C ARG A 114 3.21 -5.74 11.93
N GLN A 115 3.45 -4.93 12.96
CA GLN A 115 2.55 -4.84 14.12
C GLN A 115 1.17 -4.32 13.74
N ALA A 116 1.09 -3.30 12.90
CA ALA A 116 -0.16 -2.75 12.39
C ALA A 116 -0.96 -3.79 11.60
N LEU A 117 -0.30 -4.59 10.75
CA LEU A 117 -0.95 -5.69 10.03
C LEU A 117 -1.49 -6.75 11.00
N GLN A 118 -0.71 -7.14 12.01
CA GLN A 118 -1.17 -8.10 13.01
C GLN A 118 -2.37 -7.55 13.80
N GLN A 119 -2.37 -6.27 14.14
CA GLN A 119 -3.51 -5.63 14.79
C GLN A 119 -4.76 -5.67 13.89
N ALA A 120 -4.63 -5.41 12.59
CA ALA A 120 -5.73 -5.50 11.64
C ALA A 120 -6.31 -6.92 11.55
N ARG A 121 -5.44 -7.95 11.51
CA ARG A 121 -5.85 -9.36 11.53
C ARG A 121 -6.60 -9.74 12.81
N LEU A 122 -6.10 -9.28 13.97
CA LEU A 122 -6.74 -9.53 15.26
C LEU A 122 -8.14 -8.92 15.33
N LEU A 123 -8.35 -7.71 14.79
CA LEU A 123 -9.68 -7.09 14.69
C LEU A 123 -10.63 -7.96 13.86
N GLY A 124 -10.16 -8.48 12.71
CA GLY A 124 -10.95 -9.33 11.82
C GLY A 124 -11.38 -10.65 12.48
N VAL A 125 -10.47 -11.28 13.22
CA VAL A 125 -10.74 -12.50 14.01
C VAL A 125 -11.71 -12.21 15.15
N ALA A 126 -11.58 -11.06 15.82
CA ALA A 126 -12.50 -10.62 16.88
C ALA A 126 -13.90 -10.22 16.35
N GLY A 127 -14.15 -10.31 15.04
CA GLY A 127 -15.43 -9.96 14.43
C GLY A 127 -15.65 -8.45 14.22
N LYS A 128 -14.65 -7.62 14.54
CA LYS A 128 -14.66 -6.17 14.31
C LYS A 128 -14.30 -5.87 12.86
N VAL A 129 -15.16 -6.30 11.94
CA VAL A 129 -14.86 -6.31 10.49
C VAL A 129 -14.62 -4.89 9.95
N ASP A 130 -15.46 -3.92 10.30
CA ASP A 130 -15.28 -2.52 9.87
C ASP A 130 -13.95 -1.92 10.35
N GLU A 131 -13.60 -2.14 11.63
CA GLU A 131 -12.33 -1.67 12.21
C GLU A 131 -11.13 -2.35 11.53
N ALA A 132 -11.24 -3.64 11.22
CA ALA A 132 -10.18 -4.39 10.54
C ALA A 132 -9.93 -3.80 9.15
N ILE A 133 -11.00 -3.61 8.35
CA ILE A 133 -10.91 -3.04 6.99
C ILE A 133 -10.30 -1.64 7.05
N ALA A 134 -10.76 -0.77 7.96
CA ALA A 134 -10.19 0.55 8.15
C ALA A 134 -8.69 0.50 8.52
N ALA A 135 -8.27 -0.47 9.33
CA ALA A 135 -6.87 -0.68 9.66
C ALA A 135 -6.03 -1.11 8.45
N TYR A 136 -6.55 -2.03 7.60
CA TYR A 136 -5.90 -2.37 6.32
C TYR A 136 -5.82 -1.15 5.39
N GLU A 137 -6.91 -0.42 5.18
CA GLU A 137 -6.94 0.75 4.30
C GLU A 137 -6.02 1.86 4.79
N LYS A 138 -5.95 2.10 6.11
CA LYS A 138 -4.98 3.01 6.72
C LYS A 138 -3.56 2.53 6.53
N LEU A 139 -3.30 1.23 6.73
CA LEU A 139 -1.99 0.65 6.56
C LEU A 139 -1.56 0.79 5.10
N TYR A 140 -2.35 0.34 4.13
CA TYR A 140 -1.95 0.27 2.72
C TYR A 140 -2.27 1.51 1.88
N GLY A 141 -3.03 2.47 2.41
CA GLY A 141 -3.48 3.64 1.66
C GLY A 141 -4.57 3.28 0.63
N GLY A 142 -5.38 2.27 0.95
CA GLY A 142 -6.33 1.64 0.04
C GLY A 142 -6.20 0.12 0.04
N VAL A 143 -6.47 -0.50 -1.11
CA VAL A 143 -6.35 -1.96 -1.29
C VAL A 143 -4.87 -2.35 -1.27
N PRO A 144 -4.49 -3.42 -0.54
CA PRO A 144 -3.12 -3.95 -0.58
C PRO A 144 -2.70 -4.42 -1.98
N ASP A 145 -1.48 -4.09 -2.39
CA ASP A 145 -0.91 -4.55 -3.68
C ASP A 145 -0.41 -6.01 -3.62
N ASP A 146 -0.01 -6.48 -2.42
CA ASP A 146 0.39 -7.86 -2.19
C ASP A 146 -0.82 -8.80 -2.28
N VAL A 147 -0.72 -9.85 -3.08
CA VAL A 147 -1.85 -10.74 -3.40
C VAL A 147 -2.37 -11.46 -2.15
N ASP A 148 -1.49 -11.94 -1.28
CA ASP A 148 -1.91 -12.68 -0.09
C ASP A 148 -2.62 -11.75 0.90
N VAL A 149 -2.10 -10.54 1.07
CA VAL A 149 -2.75 -9.52 1.90
C VAL A 149 -4.06 -9.03 1.27
N ALA A 150 -4.13 -8.92 -0.06
CA ALA A 150 -5.36 -8.55 -0.77
C ALA A 150 -6.46 -9.61 -0.57
N ILE A 151 -6.12 -10.90 -0.55
CA ILE A 151 -7.05 -11.98 -0.24
C ILE A 151 -7.61 -11.83 1.18
N GLU A 152 -6.78 -11.53 2.17
CA GLU A 152 -7.23 -11.26 3.55
C GLU A 152 -8.20 -10.07 3.60
N TYR A 153 -7.82 -8.96 2.96
CA TYR A 153 -8.63 -7.75 2.90
C TYR A 153 -9.99 -8.00 2.23
N TRP A 154 -10.03 -8.61 1.04
CA TRP A 154 -11.29 -8.84 0.34
C TRP A 154 -12.16 -9.89 1.02
N THR A 155 -11.56 -10.87 1.71
CA THR A 155 -12.30 -11.79 2.59
C THR A 155 -13.01 -11.05 3.72
N LEU A 156 -12.39 -10.02 4.30
CA LEU A 156 -13.05 -9.16 5.29
C LEU A 156 -14.14 -8.31 4.66
N VAL A 157 -13.88 -7.65 3.52
CA VAL A 157 -14.88 -6.83 2.81
C VAL A 157 -16.11 -7.65 2.44
N ALA A 158 -15.92 -8.90 2.00
CA ALA A 158 -17.00 -9.80 1.64
C ALA A 158 -17.91 -10.18 2.84
N ARG A 159 -17.48 -9.94 4.08
CA ARG A 159 -18.31 -10.12 5.29
C ARG A 159 -19.21 -8.92 5.59
N LEU A 160 -18.96 -7.76 4.97
CA LEU A 160 -19.82 -6.57 5.14
C LEU A 160 -21.02 -6.66 4.22
N PRO A 161 -22.28 -6.65 4.70
CA PRO A 161 -23.46 -6.75 3.84
C PRO A 161 -23.51 -5.72 2.70
N ALA A 162 -23.11 -4.47 2.98
CA ALA A 162 -23.12 -3.38 2.00
C ALA A 162 -22.04 -3.51 0.91
N ARG A 163 -20.92 -4.18 1.21
CA ARG A 163 -19.78 -4.36 0.28
C ARG A 163 -19.56 -5.83 -0.10
N HIS A 164 -20.53 -6.68 0.23
CA HIS A 164 -20.41 -8.12 0.10
C HIS A 164 -20.14 -8.52 -1.36
N SER A 165 -20.98 -8.05 -2.27
CA SER A 165 -20.86 -8.35 -3.71
C SER A 165 -19.54 -7.86 -4.31
N GLU A 166 -19.05 -6.70 -3.87
CA GLU A 166 -17.73 -6.17 -4.23
C GLU A 166 -16.62 -7.13 -3.79
N GLY A 167 -16.59 -7.50 -2.50
CA GLY A 167 -15.58 -8.38 -1.94
C GLY A 167 -15.54 -9.74 -2.64
N VAL A 168 -16.71 -10.36 -2.85
CA VAL A 168 -16.81 -11.64 -3.59
C VAL A 168 -16.30 -11.49 -5.02
N SER A 169 -16.68 -10.43 -5.73
CA SER A 169 -16.24 -10.20 -7.11
C SER A 169 -14.71 -10.09 -7.19
N GLN A 170 -14.08 -9.39 -6.25
CA GLN A 170 -12.63 -9.21 -6.23
C GLN A 170 -11.89 -10.51 -5.89
N LEU A 171 -12.40 -11.31 -4.94
CA LEU A 171 -11.85 -12.65 -4.64
C LEU A 171 -11.90 -13.57 -5.88
N LYS A 172 -12.99 -13.52 -6.66
CA LYS A 172 -13.09 -14.29 -7.91
C LYS A 172 -12.06 -13.85 -8.95
N LYS A 173 -11.84 -12.54 -9.10
CA LYS A 173 -10.79 -12.00 -9.97
C LYS A 173 -9.39 -12.45 -9.55
N LEU A 174 -9.12 -12.42 -8.24
CA LEU A 174 -7.84 -12.90 -7.68
C LEU A 174 -7.62 -14.39 -7.99
N ASN A 175 -8.67 -15.22 -7.87
CA ASN A 175 -8.57 -16.65 -8.21
C ASN A 175 -8.30 -16.87 -9.70
N ALA A 176 -8.85 -16.02 -10.58
CA ALA A 176 -8.59 -16.09 -12.02
C ALA A 176 -7.14 -15.72 -12.37
N SER A 177 -6.51 -14.79 -11.65
CA SER A 177 -5.10 -14.40 -11.84
C SER A 177 -4.10 -15.33 -11.17
N ALA A 178 -4.49 -16.00 -10.07
CA ALA A 178 -3.63 -16.87 -9.28
C ALA A 178 -4.39 -18.15 -8.86
N PRO A 179 -4.66 -19.06 -9.82
CA PRO A 179 -5.45 -20.27 -9.55
C PRO A 179 -4.74 -21.22 -8.60
N GLY A 180 -5.52 -22.00 -7.85
CA GLY A 180 -4.99 -23.05 -6.96
C GLY A 180 -4.54 -22.58 -5.58
N ASN A 181 -4.75 -21.31 -5.21
CA ASN A 181 -4.55 -20.86 -3.83
C ASN A 181 -5.63 -21.47 -2.92
N VAL A 182 -5.25 -22.47 -2.12
CA VAL A 182 -6.17 -23.23 -1.25
C VAL A 182 -6.90 -22.35 -0.24
N SER A 183 -6.24 -21.32 0.31
CA SER A 183 -6.84 -20.39 1.27
C SER A 183 -7.95 -19.55 0.62
N LEU A 184 -7.68 -19.05 -0.58
CA LEU A 184 -8.65 -18.30 -1.38
C LEU A 184 -9.83 -19.19 -1.79
N LEU A 185 -9.57 -20.39 -2.28
CA LEU A 185 -10.61 -21.35 -2.67
C LEU A 185 -11.49 -21.75 -1.48
N THR A 186 -10.90 -21.93 -0.30
CA THR A 186 -11.65 -22.18 0.96
C THR A 186 -12.58 -21.02 1.27
N SER A 187 -12.09 -19.79 1.16
CA SER A 187 -12.86 -18.58 1.46
C SER A 187 -14.01 -18.38 0.46
N LEU A 188 -13.75 -18.57 -0.83
CA LEU A 188 -14.75 -18.54 -1.90
C LEU A 188 -15.82 -19.63 -1.72
N ALA A 189 -15.42 -20.87 -1.40
CA ALA A 189 -16.37 -21.95 -1.18
C ALA A 189 -17.32 -21.64 -0.02
N LYS A 190 -16.80 -21.25 1.14
CA LYS A 190 -17.61 -20.85 2.32
C LYS A 190 -18.59 -19.73 1.98
N GLN A 191 -18.11 -18.73 1.25
CA GLN A 191 -18.94 -17.61 0.82
C GLN A 191 -20.07 -18.06 -0.09
N MET A 192 -19.79 -18.91 -1.09
CA MET A 192 -20.82 -19.39 -2.00
C MET A 192 -21.88 -20.24 -1.29
N PHE A 193 -21.51 -21.03 -0.28
CA PHE A 193 -22.48 -21.73 0.55
C PHE A 193 -23.33 -20.76 1.38
N ALA A 194 -22.70 -19.76 2.02
CA ALA A 194 -23.42 -18.73 2.78
C ALA A 194 -24.39 -17.90 1.90
N ASP A 195 -24.02 -17.67 0.63
CA ASP A 195 -24.83 -16.93 -0.35
C ASP A 195 -25.93 -17.78 -1.00
N ASN A 196 -26.14 -19.02 -0.55
CA ASN A 196 -27.06 -19.99 -1.14
C ASN A 196 -26.75 -20.26 -2.64
N LYS A 197 -25.47 -20.33 -2.98
CA LYS A 197 -24.93 -20.67 -4.32
C LYS A 197 -24.12 -21.98 -4.26
N PRO A 198 -24.73 -23.11 -3.88
CA PRO A 198 -24.01 -24.35 -3.62
C PRO A 198 -23.28 -24.89 -4.86
N GLN A 199 -23.81 -24.67 -6.07
CA GLN A 199 -23.15 -25.10 -7.32
C GLN A 199 -21.77 -24.43 -7.49
N GLU A 200 -21.67 -23.13 -7.21
CA GLU A 200 -20.40 -22.41 -7.24
C GLU A 200 -19.48 -22.84 -6.10
N GLY A 201 -20.03 -23.05 -4.90
CA GLY A 201 -19.28 -23.55 -3.74
C GLY A 201 -18.62 -24.90 -4.02
N PHE A 202 -19.37 -25.85 -4.57
CA PHE A 202 -18.83 -27.15 -4.96
C PHE A 202 -17.81 -27.07 -6.10
N ALA A 203 -17.95 -26.12 -7.03
CA ALA A 203 -16.95 -25.91 -8.08
C ALA A 203 -15.59 -25.51 -7.49
N TYR A 204 -15.57 -24.62 -6.47
CA TYR A 204 -14.34 -24.26 -5.77
C TYR A 204 -13.75 -25.43 -4.96
N LEU A 205 -14.59 -26.24 -4.31
CA LEU A 205 -14.11 -27.47 -3.64
C LEU A 205 -13.49 -28.46 -4.64
N ALA A 206 -14.08 -28.61 -5.82
CA ALA A 206 -13.56 -29.48 -6.87
C ALA A 206 -12.22 -28.97 -7.42
N GLU A 207 -12.06 -27.66 -7.58
CA GLU A 207 -10.78 -27.04 -7.94
C GLU A 207 -9.72 -27.29 -6.87
N MET A 208 -10.08 -27.06 -5.60
CA MET A 208 -9.19 -27.26 -4.44
C MET A 208 -8.71 -28.72 -4.34
N ALA A 209 -9.59 -29.68 -4.62
CA ALA A 209 -9.30 -31.10 -4.63
C ALA A 209 -8.32 -31.56 -5.73
N ARG A 210 -7.97 -30.69 -6.70
CA ARG A 210 -6.92 -31.00 -7.68
C ARG A 210 -5.51 -30.92 -7.07
N SER A 211 -5.36 -30.22 -5.95
CA SER A 211 -4.08 -30.06 -5.25
C SER A 211 -3.93 -31.02 -4.07
N ALA A 212 -2.71 -31.48 -3.78
CA ALA A 212 -2.46 -32.35 -2.63
C ALA A 212 -2.78 -31.67 -1.29
N SER A 213 -2.45 -30.38 -1.17
CA SER A 213 -2.73 -29.56 0.01
C SER A 213 -4.21 -29.25 0.20
N GLY A 214 -5.01 -29.18 -0.87
CA GLY A 214 -6.43 -28.86 -0.83
C GLY A 214 -7.37 -30.07 -0.72
N ARG A 215 -6.95 -31.27 -1.11
CA ARG A 215 -7.82 -32.46 -1.15
C ARG A 215 -8.51 -32.79 0.18
N GLY A 216 -7.76 -32.81 1.28
CA GLY A 216 -8.33 -33.13 2.60
C GLY A 216 -9.37 -32.10 3.03
N ILE A 217 -9.00 -30.81 2.96
CA ILE A 217 -9.88 -29.69 3.31
C ILE A 217 -11.15 -29.70 2.45
N ALA A 218 -11.03 -29.99 1.15
CA ALA A 218 -12.16 -30.01 0.23
C ALA A 218 -13.14 -31.14 0.57
N ALA A 219 -12.63 -32.32 0.92
CA ALA A 219 -13.44 -33.46 1.31
C ALA A 219 -14.20 -33.18 2.62
N ASP A 220 -13.53 -32.61 3.62
CA ASP A 220 -14.14 -32.27 4.91
C ASP A 220 -15.27 -31.23 4.74
N MET A 221 -15.02 -30.18 3.96
CA MET A 221 -16.02 -29.16 3.65
C MET A 221 -17.21 -29.74 2.88
N TRP A 222 -16.95 -30.54 1.84
CA TRP A 222 -17.99 -31.17 1.05
C TRP A 222 -18.91 -32.04 1.92
N PHE A 223 -18.32 -32.83 2.82
CA PHE A 223 -19.07 -33.70 3.73
C PHE A 223 -19.92 -32.91 4.73
N SER A 224 -19.39 -31.80 5.24
CA SER A 224 -20.14 -30.89 6.13
C SER A 224 -21.38 -30.32 5.44
N GLU A 225 -21.25 -29.82 4.22
CA GLU A 225 -22.36 -29.20 3.47
C GLU A 225 -23.46 -30.22 3.12
N VAL A 226 -23.09 -31.41 2.64
CA VAL A 226 -24.06 -32.46 2.28
C VAL A 226 -24.85 -32.94 3.51
N LYS A 227 -24.24 -32.96 4.70
CA LYS A 227 -24.94 -33.26 5.95
C LYS A 227 -25.93 -32.17 6.35
N ALA A 228 -25.58 -30.91 6.15
CA ALA A 228 -26.43 -29.78 6.50
C ALA A 228 -27.71 -29.68 5.64
N CYS A 229 -27.70 -30.27 4.44
CA CYS A 229 -28.88 -30.34 3.56
C CYS A 229 -29.87 -31.49 3.87
N ARG A 230 -29.60 -32.34 4.86
CA ARG A 230 -30.54 -33.39 5.33
C ARG A 230 -31.37 -32.88 6.49
#